data_AF-D4D5B9-F1
#
_entry.id   AF-D4D5B9-F1
#
_cell.length_a   1.000
_cell.length_b   1.000
_cell.length_c   1.000
_cell.angle_alpha   90.00
_cell.angle_beta   90.00
_cell.angle_gamma   90.00
#
_symmetry.space_group_name_H-M   'P 1'
#
loop_
_entity.id
_entity.type
_entity.pdbx_description
1 polymer ?
#
loop_
_entity_poly.entity_id
_entity_poly.type
_entity_poly.pdbx_seq_one_letter_code
_entity_poly.pdbx_strand_id
1 'polypeptide(L)'
;MVRKLKHHEQKYAILSRFLSPAVFANFFSLRRLLKKVDLYTYKSDNNHREATIRRRYHLQDPLDYKKYNALCGSLRQLAHKLAALDPDSDPVRKQLESQMLEKLWSMGILKQNREQGAGLSKVEREVTVSTFARRRLGVVMARNGMVESVPSAVKFIEQGHVRVGTEVVTDPAFLVTRNMEDFVTWVDSSKIKRNILRYQEKLDDFDLL
;
A
#
# COMPACT_ATOMS: atom_id res chain seq x y z
N MET A 1 18.82 -4.90 -16.54
CA MET A 1 19.16 -6.32 -16.85
C MET A 1 20.64 -6.63 -16.65
N VAL A 2 21.56 -5.72 -17.04
CA VAL A 2 23.02 -5.88 -16.94
C VAL A 2 23.56 -6.07 -15.50
N ARG A 3 22.96 -5.43 -14.48
CA ARG A 3 23.43 -5.56 -13.07
C ARG A 3 23.22 -6.95 -12.46
N LYS A 4 22.19 -7.70 -12.87
CA LYS A 4 21.94 -9.08 -12.37
C LYS A 4 22.93 -10.09 -12.97
N LEU A 5 23.41 -9.87 -14.20
CA LEU A 5 24.41 -10.73 -14.86
C LEU A 5 25.79 -10.61 -14.21
N LYS A 6 26.24 -9.39 -13.88
CA LYS A 6 27.54 -9.17 -13.21
C LYS A 6 27.64 -9.81 -11.82
N HIS A 7 26.58 -9.74 -11.02
CA HIS A 7 26.53 -10.42 -9.71
C HIS A 7 26.46 -11.95 -9.81
N HIS A 8 25.95 -12.46 -10.92
CA HIS A 8 25.88 -13.89 -11.17
C HIS A 8 27.29 -14.42 -11.51
N GLU A 9 27.99 -13.81 -12.46
CA GLU A 9 29.36 -14.21 -12.85
C GLU A 9 30.38 -14.14 -11.70
N GLN A 10 30.29 -13.10 -10.85
CA GLN A 10 31.16 -12.97 -9.67
C GLN A 10 31.01 -14.13 -8.67
N LYS A 11 29.80 -14.68 -8.49
CA LYS A 11 29.56 -15.79 -7.56
C LYS A 11 30.22 -17.11 -8.04
N TYR A 12 30.27 -17.36 -9.35
CA TYR A 12 30.89 -18.58 -9.90
C TYR A 12 32.42 -18.52 -9.91
N ALA A 13 33.00 -17.32 -10.07
CA ALA A 13 34.45 -17.11 -9.99
C ALA A 13 35.02 -17.31 -8.58
N ILE A 14 34.21 -17.07 -7.54
CA ILE A 14 34.59 -17.35 -6.15
C ILE A 14 34.49 -18.86 -5.87
N LEU A 15 33.41 -19.52 -6.31
CA LEU A 15 33.23 -20.96 -6.12
C LEU A 15 34.29 -21.82 -6.83
N SER A 16 34.78 -21.39 -8.00
CA SER A 16 35.85 -22.10 -8.72
C SER A 16 37.22 -22.06 -8.02
N ARG A 17 37.41 -21.18 -7.03
CA ARG A 17 38.63 -21.11 -6.21
C ARG A 17 38.62 -22.04 -4.99
N PHE A 18 37.45 -22.50 -4.57
CA PHE A 18 37.27 -23.32 -3.35
C PHE A 18 36.84 -24.77 -3.63
N LEU A 19 36.40 -25.09 -4.85
CA LEU A 19 35.89 -26.42 -5.20
C LEU A 19 36.78 -27.10 -6.25
N SER A 20 37.01 -28.40 -6.06
CA SER A 20 37.70 -29.25 -7.05
C SER A 20 37.00 -29.17 -8.42
N PRO A 21 37.74 -29.21 -9.55
CA PRO A 21 37.19 -29.10 -10.91
C PRO A 21 36.02 -30.07 -11.17
N ALA A 22 36.07 -31.27 -10.60
CA ALA A 22 35.02 -32.28 -10.74
C ALA A 22 33.69 -31.86 -10.06
N VAL A 23 33.77 -31.25 -8.87
CA VAL A 23 32.58 -30.78 -8.14
C VAL A 23 31.99 -29.54 -8.82
N PHE A 24 32.85 -28.66 -9.34
CA PHE A 24 32.42 -27.50 -10.11
C PHE A 24 31.69 -27.90 -11.41
N ALA A 25 32.23 -28.89 -12.14
CA ALA A 25 31.60 -29.43 -13.34
C ALA A 25 30.23 -30.09 -13.04
N ASN A 26 30.14 -30.88 -11.96
CA ASN A 26 28.88 -31.50 -11.54
C ASN A 26 27.83 -30.48 -11.10
N PHE A 27 28.20 -29.46 -10.35
CA PHE A 27 27.28 -28.39 -9.95
C PHE A 27 26.72 -27.65 -11.18
N PHE A 28 27.56 -27.36 -12.16
CA PHE A 28 27.13 -26.71 -13.39
C PHE A 28 26.26 -27.62 -14.28
N SER A 29 26.57 -28.91 -14.33
CA SER A 29 25.76 -29.94 -15.00
C SER A 29 24.37 -30.05 -14.38
N LEU A 30 24.28 -30.19 -13.06
CA LEU A 30 23.03 -30.23 -12.30
C LEU A 30 22.19 -28.97 -12.52
N ARG A 31 22.83 -27.81 -12.54
CA ARG A 31 22.15 -26.53 -12.75
C ARG A 31 21.66 -26.33 -14.18
N ARG A 32 22.37 -26.88 -15.17
CA ARG A 32 21.89 -26.94 -16.57
C ARG A 32 20.67 -27.84 -16.71
N LEU A 33 20.57 -28.88 -15.89
CA LEU A 33 19.42 -29.78 -15.83
C LEU A 33 18.22 -29.11 -15.11
N LEU A 34 18.48 -28.45 -13.98
CA LEU A 34 17.48 -27.88 -13.07
C LEU A 34 17.16 -26.40 -13.36
N LYS A 35 17.01 -26.00 -14.64
CA LYS A 35 16.76 -24.59 -15.01
C LYS A 35 15.43 -24.02 -14.51
N LYS A 36 14.42 -24.86 -14.33
CA LYS A 36 13.06 -24.47 -13.91
C LYS A 36 12.84 -24.62 -12.40
N VAL A 37 13.80 -25.20 -11.69
CA VAL A 37 13.64 -25.49 -10.25
C VAL A 37 14.10 -24.28 -9.46
N ASP A 38 13.13 -23.58 -8.91
CA ASP A 38 13.31 -22.61 -7.84
C ASP A 38 12.31 -22.97 -6.73
N LEU A 39 12.83 -23.25 -5.53
CA LEU A 39 12.02 -23.62 -4.36
C LEU A 39 11.40 -22.39 -3.66
N TYR A 40 11.91 -21.19 -3.97
CA TYR A 40 11.48 -19.97 -3.32
C TYR A 40 10.44 -19.23 -4.15
N THR A 41 10.60 -19.17 -5.48
CA THR A 41 9.75 -18.37 -6.35
C THR A 41 8.95 -19.24 -7.33
N TYR A 42 7.70 -19.53 -6.98
CA TYR A 42 6.79 -20.23 -7.90
C TYR A 42 6.12 -19.23 -8.85
N LYS A 43 5.72 -19.70 -10.04
CA LYS A 43 5.01 -18.88 -11.03
C LYS A 43 3.65 -18.37 -10.50
N SER A 44 3.02 -19.13 -9.61
CA SER A 44 1.79 -18.75 -8.89
C SER A 44 1.96 -17.54 -7.97
N ASP A 45 3.16 -17.33 -7.44
CA ASP A 45 3.40 -16.35 -6.37
C ASP A 45 3.51 -14.91 -6.89
N ASN A 46 3.44 -14.74 -8.22
CA ASN A 46 3.50 -13.44 -8.91
C ASN A 46 4.63 -12.55 -8.36
N ASN A 47 5.84 -13.12 -8.25
CA ASN A 47 7.04 -12.45 -7.74
C ASN A 47 6.89 -11.89 -6.31
N HIS A 48 6.14 -12.58 -5.45
CA HIS A 48 5.87 -12.21 -4.05
C HIS A 48 5.40 -10.76 -3.87
N ARG A 49 4.61 -10.27 -4.82
CA ARG A 49 4.07 -8.90 -4.80
C ARG A 49 3.23 -8.65 -3.56
N GLU A 50 2.43 -9.64 -3.15
CA GLU A 50 1.64 -9.61 -1.91
C GLU A 50 2.55 -9.38 -0.70
N ALA A 51 3.57 -10.22 -0.49
CA ALA A 51 4.48 -10.12 0.64
C ALA A 51 5.21 -8.77 0.67
N THR A 52 5.58 -8.24 -0.51
CA THR A 52 6.23 -6.93 -0.63
C THR A 52 5.31 -5.80 -0.18
N ILE A 53 4.05 -5.81 -0.62
CA ILE A 53 3.05 -4.79 -0.27
C ILE A 53 2.68 -4.89 1.21
N ARG A 54 2.50 -6.12 1.73
CA ARG A 54 2.21 -6.38 3.13
C ARG A 54 3.30 -5.85 4.06
N ARG A 55 4.57 -6.12 3.73
CA ARG A 55 5.72 -5.60 4.47
C ARG A 55 5.82 -4.08 4.39
N ARG A 56 5.62 -3.49 3.20
CA ARG A 56 5.74 -2.05 2.99
C ARG A 56 4.73 -1.23 3.77
N TYR A 57 3.48 -1.66 3.81
CA TYR A 57 2.38 -0.91 4.47
C TYR A 57 1.94 -1.52 5.80
N HIS A 58 2.70 -2.49 6.32
CA HIS A 58 2.41 -3.16 7.58
C HIS A 58 0.97 -3.70 7.67
N LEU A 59 0.53 -4.44 6.63
CA LEU A 59 -0.76 -5.12 6.63
C LEU A 59 -0.70 -6.36 7.55
N GLN A 60 -1.43 -6.32 8.67
CA GLN A 60 -1.46 -7.38 9.67
C GLN A 60 -2.20 -8.63 9.15
N ASP A 61 -3.46 -8.47 8.72
CA ASP A 61 -4.27 -9.57 8.20
C ASP A 61 -3.81 -9.97 6.78
N PRO A 62 -3.45 -11.24 6.52
CA PRO A 62 -3.22 -11.76 5.16
C PRO A 62 -4.40 -11.54 4.21
N LEU A 63 -5.65 -11.58 4.73
CA LEU A 63 -6.84 -11.49 3.91
C LEU A 63 -7.10 -10.07 3.40
N ASP A 64 -6.60 -9.03 4.08
CA ASP A 64 -6.75 -7.64 3.64
C ASP A 64 -6.25 -7.43 2.21
N TYR A 65 -5.09 -8.01 1.89
CA TYR A 65 -4.54 -7.90 0.53
C TYR A 65 -5.48 -8.52 -0.51
N LYS A 66 -6.05 -9.69 -0.21
CA LYS A 66 -6.97 -10.39 -1.11
C LYS A 66 -8.28 -9.61 -1.27
N LYS A 67 -8.85 -9.07 -0.18
CA LYS A 67 -10.05 -8.22 -0.19
C LYS A 67 -9.84 -6.98 -1.06
N TYR A 68 -8.75 -6.25 -0.86
CA TYR A 68 -8.44 -5.08 -1.68
C TYR A 68 -8.17 -5.44 -3.15
N ASN A 69 -7.53 -6.57 -3.42
CA ASN A 69 -7.29 -7.01 -4.79
C ASN A 69 -8.59 -7.35 -5.52
N ALA A 70 -9.53 -8.03 -4.84
CA ALA A 70 -10.86 -8.30 -5.37
C ALA A 70 -11.62 -7.01 -5.67
N LEU A 71 -11.64 -6.05 -4.72
CA LEU A 71 -12.26 -4.73 -4.92
C LEU A 71 -11.65 -3.96 -6.10
N CYS A 72 -10.33 -3.96 -6.24
CA CYS A 72 -9.65 -3.36 -7.40
C CYS A 72 -10.08 -4.04 -8.70
N GLY A 73 -10.24 -5.38 -8.68
CA GLY A 73 -10.71 -6.15 -9.83
C GLY A 73 -12.13 -5.75 -10.24
N SER A 74 -13.07 -5.70 -9.29
CA SER A 74 -14.45 -5.28 -9.53
C SER A 74 -14.54 -3.84 -10.05
N LEU A 75 -13.76 -2.91 -9.49
CA LEU A 75 -13.70 -1.52 -9.97
C LEU A 75 -13.18 -1.41 -11.41
N ARG A 76 -12.13 -2.19 -11.76
CA ARG A 76 -11.63 -2.23 -13.14
C ARG A 76 -12.63 -2.86 -14.09
N GLN A 77 -13.31 -3.92 -13.69
CA GLN A 77 -14.36 -4.54 -14.50
C GLN A 77 -15.51 -3.56 -14.77
N LEU A 78 -15.91 -2.78 -13.76
CA LEU A 78 -16.91 -1.72 -13.94
C LEU A 78 -16.42 -0.66 -14.92
N ALA A 79 -15.17 -0.18 -14.78
CA ALA A 79 -14.58 0.79 -15.71
C ALA A 79 -14.52 0.25 -17.15
N HIS A 80 -14.12 -1.02 -17.35
CA HIS A 80 -14.10 -1.65 -18.66
C HIS A 80 -15.49 -1.78 -19.27
N LYS A 81 -16.50 -2.16 -18.47
CA LYS A 81 -17.89 -2.20 -18.94
C LYS A 81 -18.36 -0.81 -19.37
N LEU A 82 -18.10 0.22 -18.56
CA LEU A 82 -18.44 1.61 -18.91
C LEU A 82 -17.69 2.10 -20.16
N ALA A 83 -16.44 1.68 -20.34
CA ALA A 83 -15.66 2.02 -21.53
C ALA A 83 -16.21 1.38 -22.81
N ALA A 84 -16.84 0.20 -22.71
CA ALA A 84 -17.41 -0.54 -23.83
C ALA A 84 -18.77 0.00 -24.32
N LEU A 85 -19.47 0.82 -23.53
CA LEU A 85 -20.68 1.52 -23.98
C LEU A 85 -20.32 2.58 -25.04
N ASP A 86 -21.31 3.20 -25.68
CA ASP A 86 -21.10 4.32 -26.61
C ASP A 86 -21.04 5.65 -25.82
N PRO A 87 -20.08 6.55 -26.08
CA PRO A 87 -19.94 7.79 -25.30
C PRO A 87 -21.04 8.84 -25.60
N ASP A 88 -21.65 8.81 -26.78
CA ASP A 88 -22.58 9.86 -27.21
C ASP A 88 -24.06 9.46 -27.09
N SER A 89 -24.39 8.18 -27.26
CA SER A 89 -25.77 7.70 -27.17
C SER A 89 -26.33 7.60 -25.74
N ASP A 90 -25.51 7.26 -24.75
CA ASP A 90 -26.02 6.84 -23.43
C ASP A 90 -25.79 7.86 -22.30
N PRO A 91 -26.84 8.55 -21.78
CA PRO A 91 -26.70 9.46 -20.65
C PRO A 91 -26.31 8.74 -19.36
N VAL A 92 -26.68 7.46 -19.22
CA VAL A 92 -26.37 6.60 -18.07
C VAL A 92 -24.86 6.42 -17.91
N ARG A 93 -24.12 6.27 -19.01
CA ARG A 93 -22.66 6.17 -18.97
C ARG A 93 -22.04 7.41 -18.34
N LYS A 94 -22.44 8.60 -18.81
CA LYS A 94 -21.90 9.88 -18.33
C LYS A 94 -22.16 10.08 -16.83
N GLN A 95 -23.34 9.71 -16.36
CA GLN A 95 -23.73 9.78 -14.95
C GLN A 95 -22.91 8.80 -14.09
N LEU A 96 -22.84 7.53 -14.47
CA LEU A 96 -22.09 6.52 -13.72
C LEU A 96 -20.59 6.80 -13.71
N GLU A 97 -20.03 7.31 -14.82
CA GLU A 97 -18.65 7.75 -14.90
C GLU A 97 -18.37 8.92 -13.94
N SER A 98 -19.26 9.93 -13.90
CA SER A 98 -19.15 11.04 -12.93
C SER A 98 -19.14 10.52 -11.50
N GLN A 99 -20.14 9.72 -11.13
CA GLN A 99 -20.30 9.20 -9.77
C GLN A 99 -19.11 8.33 -9.35
N MET A 100 -18.63 7.48 -10.25
CA MET A 100 -17.48 6.61 -9.99
C MET A 100 -16.20 7.42 -9.78
N LEU A 101 -15.90 8.39 -10.66
CA LEU A 101 -14.70 9.21 -10.56
C LEU A 101 -14.73 10.10 -9.32
N GLU A 102 -15.87 10.73 -9.04
CA GLU A 102 -16.07 11.58 -7.87
C GLU A 102 -15.89 10.78 -6.58
N LYS A 103 -16.50 9.58 -6.48
CA LYS A 103 -16.36 8.70 -5.32
C LYS A 103 -14.92 8.22 -5.11
N LEU A 104 -14.22 7.84 -6.18
CA LEU A 104 -12.82 7.43 -6.09
C LEU A 104 -11.89 8.59 -5.72
N TRP A 105 -12.22 9.81 -6.16
CA TRP A 105 -11.50 11.02 -5.80
C TRP A 105 -11.73 11.40 -4.33
N SER A 106 -12.97 11.42 -3.86
CA SER A 106 -13.32 11.75 -2.46
C SER A 106 -12.70 10.76 -1.46
N MET A 107 -12.65 9.47 -1.81
CA MET A 107 -11.93 8.46 -1.02
C MET A 107 -10.39 8.61 -1.07
N GLY A 108 -9.84 9.39 -2.00
CA GLY A 108 -8.40 9.63 -2.11
C GLY A 108 -7.62 8.56 -2.88
N ILE A 109 -8.30 7.71 -3.64
CA ILE A 109 -7.65 6.67 -4.46
C ILE A 109 -7.09 7.28 -5.73
N LEU A 110 -7.89 8.09 -6.42
CA LEU A 110 -7.45 8.87 -7.57
C LEU A 110 -6.86 10.19 -7.11
N LYS A 111 -5.78 10.63 -7.75
CA LYS A 111 -5.12 11.90 -7.41
C LYS A 111 -5.87 13.13 -7.90
N GLN A 112 -6.33 13.07 -9.15
CA GLN A 112 -6.99 14.16 -9.89
C GLN A 112 -8.49 13.92 -9.93
N ASN A 113 -9.27 15.01 -9.93
CA ASN A 113 -10.72 14.95 -10.17
C ASN A 113 -11.03 14.90 -11.68
N ARG A 114 -12.29 14.63 -12.05
CA ARG A 114 -12.76 14.58 -13.45
C ARG A 114 -12.38 15.84 -14.23
N GLU A 115 -12.63 17.02 -13.65
CA GLU A 115 -12.29 18.33 -14.24
C GLU A 115 -10.79 18.54 -14.43
N GLN A 116 -9.96 17.89 -13.63
CA GLN A 116 -8.50 17.96 -13.68
C GLN A 116 -7.89 16.95 -14.66
N GLY A 117 -8.72 16.31 -15.50
CA GLY A 117 -8.30 15.36 -16.53
C GLY A 117 -8.32 13.89 -16.09
N ALA A 118 -9.03 13.53 -15.02
CA ALA A 118 -9.24 12.13 -14.67
C ALA A 118 -10.29 11.50 -15.60
N GLY A 119 -9.83 10.72 -16.58
CA GLY A 119 -10.69 9.85 -17.39
C GLY A 119 -10.68 8.39 -16.92
N LEU A 120 -11.56 7.56 -17.49
CA LEU A 120 -11.65 6.11 -17.18
C LEU A 120 -10.31 5.37 -17.26
N SER A 121 -9.38 5.79 -18.14
CA SER A 121 -8.04 5.20 -18.25
C SER A 121 -7.21 5.32 -16.95
N LYS A 122 -7.41 6.40 -16.17
CA LYS A 122 -6.71 6.59 -14.89
C LYS A 122 -7.14 5.56 -13.86
N VAL A 123 -8.40 5.14 -13.88
CA VAL A 123 -8.92 4.12 -12.97
C VAL A 123 -8.14 2.82 -13.12
N GLU A 124 -7.90 2.35 -14.34
CA GLU A 124 -7.21 1.08 -14.58
C GLU A 124 -5.78 1.07 -14.01
N ARG A 125 -5.07 2.19 -14.19
CA ARG A 125 -3.66 2.34 -13.83
C ARG A 125 -3.47 2.70 -12.36
N GLU A 126 -4.28 3.59 -11.81
CA GLU A 126 -4.11 4.13 -10.46
C GLU A 126 -4.76 3.25 -9.39
N VAL A 127 -5.92 2.63 -9.66
CA VAL A 127 -6.63 1.80 -8.68
C VAL A 127 -5.86 0.51 -8.43
N THR A 128 -5.02 0.50 -7.41
CA THR A 128 -4.15 -0.63 -7.04
C THR A 128 -4.30 -0.96 -5.56
N VAL A 129 -3.92 -2.17 -5.15
CA VAL A 129 -3.94 -2.51 -3.72
C VAL A 129 -3.07 -1.54 -2.90
N SER A 130 -1.97 -1.06 -3.50
CA SER A 130 -1.10 -0.05 -2.89
C SER A 130 -1.74 1.32 -2.74
N THR A 131 -2.73 1.73 -3.55
CA THR A 131 -3.47 2.98 -3.30
C THR A 131 -4.37 2.83 -2.09
N PHE A 132 -5.08 1.71 -1.95
CA PHE A 132 -5.91 1.44 -0.76
C PHE A 132 -5.08 1.36 0.51
N ALA A 133 -3.96 0.62 0.48
CA ALA A 133 -3.08 0.49 1.63
C ALA A 133 -2.48 1.84 2.08
N ARG A 134 -2.27 2.79 1.15
CA ARG A 134 -1.81 4.15 1.47
C ARG A 134 -2.87 5.03 2.14
N ARG A 135 -4.16 4.69 2.01
CA ARG A 135 -5.27 5.43 2.65
C ARG A 135 -5.64 4.87 4.03
N ARG A 136 -4.98 3.81 4.49
CA ARG A 136 -5.13 3.33 5.88
C ARG A 136 -4.60 4.37 6.86
N LEU A 137 -5.28 4.48 8.00
CA LEU A 137 -4.97 5.45 9.05
C LEU A 137 -3.49 5.47 9.44
N GLY A 138 -2.88 4.30 9.68
CA GLY A 138 -1.46 4.21 10.07
C GLY A 138 -0.49 4.75 9.02
N VAL A 139 -0.79 4.63 7.73
CA VAL A 139 0.05 5.17 6.65
C VAL A 139 -0.17 6.67 6.46
N VAL A 140 -1.41 7.12 6.61
CA VAL A 140 -1.75 8.56 6.55
C VAL A 140 -1.07 9.32 7.69
N MET A 141 -1.08 8.78 8.91
CA MET A 141 -0.36 9.38 10.05
C MET A 141 1.15 9.52 9.80
N ALA A 142 1.77 8.49 9.22
CA ALA A 142 3.19 8.53 8.89
C ALA A 142 3.48 9.56 7.77
N ARG A 143 2.57 9.73 6.82
CA ARG A 143 2.68 10.75 5.77
C ARG A 143 2.53 12.16 6.30
N ASN A 144 1.64 12.38 7.25
CA ASN A 144 1.40 13.70 7.87
C ASN A 144 2.51 14.09 8.86
N GLY A 145 3.50 13.22 9.09
CA GLY A 145 4.61 13.48 10.01
C GLY A 145 4.24 13.34 11.49
N MET A 146 3.06 12.79 11.82
CA MET A 146 2.68 12.52 13.22
C MET A 146 3.53 11.42 13.85
N VAL A 147 3.99 10.47 13.04
CA VAL A 147 4.77 9.31 13.47
C VAL A 147 5.85 9.03 12.42
N GLU A 148 7.05 8.64 12.85
CA GLU A 148 8.17 8.35 11.95
C GLU A 148 8.02 7.05 11.16
N SER A 149 7.36 6.04 11.76
CA SER A 149 7.31 4.67 11.24
C SER A 149 5.90 4.08 11.29
N VAL A 150 5.50 3.40 10.21
CA VAL A 150 4.15 2.82 10.05
C VAL A 150 3.82 1.78 11.14
N PRO A 151 4.71 0.84 11.52
CA PRO A 151 4.46 -0.08 12.63
C PRO A 151 4.23 0.63 13.96
N SER A 152 4.91 1.74 14.22
CA SER A 152 4.69 2.53 15.44
C SER A 152 3.31 3.21 15.41
N ALA A 153 2.89 3.71 14.24
CA ALA A 153 1.56 4.30 14.08
C ALA A 153 0.46 3.27 14.37
N VAL A 154 0.61 2.02 13.89
CA VAL A 154 -0.35 0.94 14.16
C VAL A 154 -0.45 0.65 15.66
N LYS A 155 0.67 0.58 16.39
CA LYS A 155 0.64 0.40 17.85
C LYS A 155 -0.11 1.52 18.57
N PHE A 156 0.08 2.77 18.15
CA PHE A 156 -0.62 3.91 18.76
C PHE A 156 -2.12 3.92 18.48
N ILE A 157 -2.52 3.45 17.30
CA ILE A 157 -3.94 3.28 16.94
C ILE A 157 -4.56 2.17 17.79
N GLU A 158 -3.91 1.00 17.89
CA GLU A 158 -4.39 -0.13 18.71
C GLU A 158 -4.53 0.24 20.20
N GLN A 159 -3.65 1.11 20.70
CA GLN A 159 -3.71 1.66 22.06
C GLN A 159 -4.81 2.72 22.25
N GLY A 160 -5.45 3.19 21.17
CA GLY A 160 -6.52 4.19 21.22
C GLY A 160 -6.01 5.62 21.44
N HIS A 161 -4.80 5.96 21.03
CA HIS A 161 -4.27 7.32 21.15
C HIS A 161 -4.68 8.26 20.03
N VAL A 162 -5.32 7.75 18.98
CA VAL A 162 -5.67 8.48 17.76
C VAL A 162 -7.19 8.61 17.64
N ARG A 163 -7.65 9.78 17.25
CA ARG A 163 -9.04 10.03 16.86
C ARG A 163 -9.11 10.60 15.45
N VAL A 164 -10.24 10.37 14.80
CA VAL A 164 -10.59 10.98 13.52
C VAL A 164 -11.85 11.79 13.74
N GLY A 165 -11.74 13.12 13.71
CA GLY A 165 -12.82 14.00 14.13
C GLY A 165 -13.07 13.86 15.63
N THR A 166 -14.28 13.45 16.00
CA THR A 166 -14.70 13.29 17.40
C THR A 166 -14.51 11.88 17.94
N GLU A 167 -14.38 10.87 17.08
CA GLU A 167 -14.38 9.46 17.47
C GLU A 167 -12.97 8.88 17.57
N VAL A 168 -12.73 8.12 18.64
CA VAL A 168 -11.48 7.38 18.85
C VAL A 168 -11.48 6.14 17.96
N VAL A 169 -10.42 5.97 17.16
CA VAL A 169 -10.30 4.84 16.23
C VAL A 169 -9.29 3.85 16.78
N THR A 170 -9.72 2.60 16.97
CA THR A 170 -8.86 1.50 17.45
C THR A 170 -8.43 0.55 16.33
N ASP A 171 -9.11 0.55 15.18
CA ASP A 171 -8.79 -0.32 14.05
C ASP A 171 -7.76 0.34 13.10
N PRO A 172 -6.55 -0.23 12.92
CA PRO A 172 -5.57 0.26 11.95
C PRO A 172 -5.98 0.04 10.49
N ALA A 173 -7.01 -0.77 10.21
CA ALA A 173 -7.59 -0.96 8.88
C ALA A 173 -8.56 0.16 8.46
N PHE A 174 -8.87 1.10 9.35
CA PHE A 174 -9.71 2.24 9.03
C PHE A 174 -9.18 3.04 7.83
N LEU A 175 -10.04 3.24 6.83
CA LEU A 175 -9.70 3.94 5.59
C LEU A 175 -10.11 5.41 5.70
N VAL A 176 -9.13 6.30 5.64
CA VAL A 176 -9.34 7.74 5.80
C VAL A 176 -9.63 8.35 4.43
N THR A 177 -10.78 9.03 4.29
CA THR A 177 -11.14 9.80 3.09
C THR A 177 -10.36 11.11 3.03
N ARG A 178 -10.34 11.80 1.88
CA ARG A 178 -9.58 13.07 1.76
C ARG A 178 -10.06 14.10 2.77
N ASN A 179 -11.37 14.24 2.93
CA ASN A 179 -11.97 15.24 3.81
C ASN A 179 -11.73 14.92 5.29
N MET A 180 -11.62 13.63 5.64
CA MET A 180 -11.36 13.19 7.02
C MET A 180 -9.89 13.31 7.43
N GLU A 181 -8.98 13.47 6.47
CA GLU A 181 -7.53 13.49 6.71
C GLU A 181 -7.10 14.64 7.62
N ASP A 182 -7.73 15.81 7.47
CA ASP A 182 -7.42 17.01 8.25
C ASP A 182 -7.86 16.89 9.72
N PHE A 183 -8.80 15.99 10.00
CA PHE A 183 -9.33 15.77 11.35
C PHE A 183 -8.62 14.63 12.10
N VAL A 184 -7.55 14.07 11.53
CA VAL A 184 -6.73 13.04 12.21
C VAL A 184 -5.86 13.71 13.25
N THR A 185 -6.16 13.48 14.53
CA THR A 185 -5.46 14.11 15.65
C THR A 185 -5.23 13.12 16.81
N TRP A 186 -4.32 13.49 17.72
CA TRP A 186 -4.17 12.76 18.99
C TRP A 186 -5.40 13.00 19.87
N VAL A 187 -5.78 11.98 20.64
CA VAL A 187 -6.78 12.12 21.70
C VAL A 187 -6.26 13.10 22.75
N ASP A 188 -7.14 13.95 23.29
CA ASP A 188 -6.75 15.01 24.22
C ASP A 188 -6.13 14.46 25.50
N SER A 189 -6.67 13.36 26.03
CA SER A 189 -6.14 12.66 27.21
C SER A 189 -4.86 11.85 26.94
N SER A 190 -4.40 11.75 25.70
CA SER A 190 -3.27 10.89 25.34
C SER A 190 -1.95 11.37 25.97
N LYS A 191 -1.16 10.41 26.45
CA LYS A 191 0.20 10.69 26.97
C LYS A 191 1.13 11.22 25.88
N ILE A 192 0.89 10.84 24.62
CA ILE A 192 1.66 11.30 23.47
C ILE A 192 1.46 12.79 23.25
N LYS A 193 0.20 13.27 23.25
CA LYS A 193 -0.11 14.70 23.12
C LYS A 193 0.54 15.51 24.24
N ARG A 194 0.46 15.04 25.49
CA ARG A 194 1.14 15.67 26.64
C ARG A 194 2.65 15.76 26.45
N ASN A 195 3.30 14.69 25.99
CA ASN A 195 4.73 14.70 25.75
C ASN A 195 5.12 15.70 24.65
N ILE A 196 4.32 15.81 23.59
CA ILE A 196 4.54 16.79 22.52
C ILE A 196 4.38 18.22 23.06
N LEU A 197 3.32 18.50 23.81
CA LEU A 197 3.08 19.83 24.40
C LEU A 197 4.15 20.21 25.42
N ARG A 198 4.59 19.26 26.25
CA ARG A 198 5.70 19.46 27.19
C ARG A 198 7.00 19.78 26.46
N TYR A 199 7.30 19.06 25.38
CA TYR A 199 8.48 19.33 24.54
C TYR A 199 8.42 20.72 23.89
N GLN A 200 7.23 21.20 23.56
CA GLN A 200 7.00 22.55 23.03
C GLN A 200 6.87 23.63 24.11
N GLU A 201 6.99 23.29 25.40
CA GLU A 201 6.78 24.19 26.54
C GLU A 201 5.39 24.87 26.55
N LYS A 202 4.38 24.21 25.97
CA LYS A 202 2.98 24.66 25.88
C LYS A 202 2.02 23.78 26.69
N LEU A 203 2.55 23.06 27.68
CA LEU A 203 1.74 22.21 28.52
C LEU A 203 0.97 23.10 29.51
N ASP A 204 -0.34 23.15 29.35
CA ASP A 204 -1.25 23.72 30.34
C ASP A 204 -1.79 22.59 31.23
N ASP A 205 -1.64 22.72 32.54
CA ASP A 205 -2.08 21.72 33.51
C ASP A 205 -3.60 21.76 33.75
N PHE A 206 -4.31 22.82 33.31
CA PHE A 206 -5.77 22.90 33.40
C PHE A 206 -6.50 21.88 32.52
N ASP A 207 -5.94 21.53 31.36
CA ASP A 207 -6.50 20.53 30.43
C ASP A 207 -6.43 19.08 30.97
N LEU A 208 -5.82 18.88 32.15
CA LEU A 208 -5.61 17.56 32.77
C LEU A 208 -6.56 17.26 33.94
N LEU A 209 -7.30 18.26 34.43
CA LEU A 209 -8.31 18.14 35.51
C LEU A 209 -9.67 17.74 34.95
#